data_AF-A0A8H7Z3I3-F1
#
_entry.id   AF-A0A8H7Z3I3-F1
#
_cell.length_a   1.000
_cell.length_b   1.000
_cell.length_c   1.000
_cell.angle_alpha   90.00
_cell.angle_beta   90.00
_cell.angle_gamma   90.00
#
_symmetry.space_group_name_H-M   'P 1'
#
loop_
_entity.id
_entity.type
_entity.pdbx_description
1 polymer ?
#
loop_
_entity_poly.entity_id
_entity_poly.type
_entity_poly.pdbx_seq_one_letter_code
_entity_poly.pdbx_strand_id
1 'polypeptide(L)'
;MAFPLPRGITPPEIAFLCEMEMVTVIPRQRLEGLELLGGTVPPLLPPRRTNLPLWLALLLKRQRRANILPPPWLNPEALTLILEVETDRDSLGDAFSPPPPLISDNLNGRDNGTGNRNNGPPAPRYTLDGQLYYPTPPFILQNTADDSMTAPSLPYHWLELSTMLLDVASDDLVDADQIRRLIKDLREVRLAKMRIQVKGLDATAVGGGDGLPLTGVGAMEIGESRGFMSGVAETLRQIGASKEEASKERDAEEAANTQYDETNDDYDDMEL
;
A
#
# COMPACT_ATOMS: atom_id res chain seq x y z
N MET A 1 -4.89 -25.66 -23.20
CA MET A 1 -3.80 -25.32 -22.28
C MET A 1 -4.00 -23.88 -21.86
N ALA A 2 -4.23 -23.61 -20.57
CA ALA A 2 -4.30 -22.24 -20.08
C ALA A 2 -2.89 -21.63 -20.12
N PHE A 3 -2.74 -20.46 -20.74
CA PHE A 3 -1.48 -19.71 -20.68
C PHE A 3 -1.13 -19.40 -19.22
N PRO A 4 0.15 -19.48 -18.82
CA PRO A 4 0.54 -19.06 -17.48
C PRO A 4 0.22 -17.57 -17.33
N LEU A 5 -0.64 -17.23 -16.37
CA LEU A 5 -0.96 -15.85 -16.04
C LEU A 5 0.32 -15.12 -15.59
N PRO A 6 0.43 -13.80 -15.86
CA PRO A 6 1.54 -12.99 -15.36
C PRO A 6 1.67 -13.16 -13.83
N ARG A 7 2.91 -13.22 -13.32
CA ARG A 7 3.13 -13.31 -11.88
C ARG A 7 2.86 -11.95 -11.24
N GLY A 8 1.86 -11.90 -10.36
CA GLY A 8 1.51 -10.70 -9.59
C GLY A 8 0.20 -10.07 -10.04
N ILE A 9 -0.21 -9.05 -9.31
CA ILE A 9 -1.43 -8.30 -9.59
C ILE A 9 -1.17 -7.31 -10.73
N THR A 10 -2.09 -7.26 -11.68
CA THR A 10 -2.00 -6.39 -12.86
C THR A 10 -2.56 -4.99 -12.55
N PRO A 11 -2.15 -3.93 -13.29
CA PRO A 11 -2.69 -2.59 -13.08
C PRO A 11 -4.23 -2.50 -13.12
N PRO A 12 -4.95 -3.21 -14.03
CA PRO A 12 -6.41 -3.23 -14.00
C PRO A 12 -6.99 -3.93 -12.76
N GLU A 13 -6.34 -4.99 -12.26
CA GLU A 13 -6.78 -5.65 -11.03
C GLU A 13 -6.56 -4.76 -9.80
N ILE A 14 -5.48 -3.97 -9.76
CA ILE A 14 -5.25 -2.99 -8.69
C ILE A 14 -6.31 -1.89 -8.73
N ALA A 15 -6.63 -1.37 -9.91
CA ALA A 15 -7.73 -0.43 -10.08
C ALA A 15 -9.06 -1.04 -9.59
N PHE A 16 -9.35 -2.29 -9.94
CA PHE A 16 -10.52 -3.00 -9.45
C PHE A 16 -10.54 -3.16 -7.92
N LEU A 17 -9.39 -3.36 -7.27
CA LEU A 17 -9.31 -3.36 -5.80
C LEU A 17 -9.56 -1.96 -5.21
N CYS A 18 -8.99 -0.91 -5.81
CA CYS A 18 -9.19 0.48 -5.39
C CYS A 18 -10.67 0.89 -5.42
N GLU A 19 -11.47 0.33 -6.35
CA GLU A 19 -12.92 0.58 -6.42
C GLU A 19 -13.70 0.23 -5.15
N MET A 20 -13.14 -0.59 -4.26
CA MET A 20 -13.75 -0.96 -2.98
C MET A 20 -13.37 -0.01 -1.84
N GLU A 21 -12.53 1.00 -2.08
CA GLU A 21 -12.24 2.05 -1.11
C GLU A 21 -13.46 2.92 -0.82
N MET A 22 -13.54 3.44 0.40
CA MET A 22 -14.69 4.22 0.85
C MET A 22 -14.44 5.71 0.61
N VAL A 23 -15.37 6.35 -0.08
CA VAL A 23 -15.35 7.81 -0.36
C VAL A 23 -16.63 8.47 0.15
N THR A 24 -16.55 9.76 0.47
CA THR A 24 -17.71 10.53 0.92
C THR A 24 -18.43 11.16 -0.27
N VAL A 25 -19.75 10.97 -0.35
CA VAL A 25 -20.59 11.57 -1.39
C VAL A 25 -21.72 12.38 -0.80
N ILE A 26 -22.21 13.35 -1.58
CA ILE A 26 -23.46 14.08 -1.33
C ILE A 26 -24.46 13.70 -2.42
N PRO A 27 -25.52 12.94 -2.10
CA PRO A 27 -26.56 12.60 -3.07
C PRO A 27 -27.35 13.85 -3.46
N ARG A 28 -27.75 13.94 -4.73
CA ARG A 28 -28.57 15.04 -5.29
C ARG A 28 -30.07 14.72 -5.30
N GLN A 29 -30.42 13.45 -5.16
CA GLN A 29 -31.78 12.96 -5.10
C GLN A 29 -31.92 11.86 -4.05
N ARG A 30 -33.13 11.66 -3.52
CA ARG A 30 -33.42 10.56 -2.60
C ARG A 30 -33.29 9.23 -3.36
N LEU A 31 -32.44 8.35 -2.85
CA LEU A 31 -32.28 6.99 -3.37
C LEU A 31 -32.70 5.99 -2.30
N GLU A 32 -33.48 5.00 -2.71
CA GLU A 32 -33.83 3.89 -1.83
C GLU A 32 -32.59 3.06 -1.48
N GLY A 33 -32.64 2.39 -0.33
CA GLY A 33 -31.55 1.54 0.13
C GLY A 33 -31.33 0.35 -0.80
N LEU A 34 -30.11 -0.16 -0.83
CA LEU A 34 -29.72 -1.32 -1.63
C LEU A 34 -29.29 -2.46 -0.71
N GLU A 35 -29.83 -3.65 -0.93
CA GLU A 35 -29.39 -4.88 -0.26
C GLU A 35 -28.39 -5.60 -1.17
N LEU A 36 -27.10 -5.49 -0.86
CA LEU A 36 -26.03 -6.11 -1.64
C LEU A 36 -25.45 -7.31 -0.89
N LEU A 37 -24.77 -8.20 -1.61
CA LEU A 37 -24.05 -9.34 -1.01
C LEU A 37 -22.98 -8.87 0.01
N GLY A 38 -22.34 -7.73 -0.26
CA GLY A 38 -21.36 -7.11 0.64
C GLY A 38 -21.98 -6.34 1.82
N GLY A 39 -23.30 -6.37 1.98
CA GLY A 39 -24.05 -5.67 3.02
C GLY A 39 -25.03 -4.64 2.49
N THR A 40 -25.84 -4.10 3.40
CA THR A 40 -26.87 -3.11 3.06
C THR A 40 -26.30 -1.69 2.97
N VAL A 41 -26.63 -1.00 1.88
CA VAL A 41 -26.40 0.44 1.71
C VAL A 41 -27.67 1.16 2.16
N PRO A 42 -27.61 2.04 3.18
CA PRO A 42 -28.78 2.76 3.66
C PRO A 42 -29.33 3.69 2.57
N PRO A 43 -30.62 4.07 2.65
CA PRO A 43 -31.20 5.03 1.72
C PRO A 43 -30.43 6.35 1.75
N LEU A 44 -30.15 6.90 0.58
CA LEU A 44 -29.35 8.11 0.41
C LEU A 44 -30.27 9.32 0.39
N LEU A 45 -30.08 10.23 1.34
CA LEU A 45 -30.93 11.39 1.57
C LEU A 45 -30.16 12.69 1.27
N PRO A 46 -30.55 13.48 0.26
CA PRO A 46 -29.95 14.79 0.04
C PRO A 46 -30.25 15.78 1.18
N PRO A 47 -29.34 16.71 1.51
CA PRO A 47 -27.93 16.80 1.12
C PRO A 47 -26.99 16.16 2.17
N ARG A 48 -27.37 15.01 2.74
CA ARG A 48 -26.61 14.34 3.81
C ARG A 48 -25.40 13.60 3.25
N ARG A 49 -24.22 13.91 3.78
CA ARG A 49 -22.98 13.17 3.50
C ARG A 49 -23.13 11.70 3.87
N THR A 50 -22.72 10.82 2.96
CA THR A 50 -22.73 9.37 3.18
C THR A 50 -21.45 8.76 2.61
N ASN A 51 -20.87 7.79 3.31
CA ASN A 51 -19.71 7.05 2.82
C ASN A 51 -20.18 5.86 1.99
N LEU A 52 -19.68 5.75 0.76
CA LEU A 52 -19.99 4.67 -0.18
C LEU A 52 -18.69 4.09 -0.75
N PRO A 53 -18.71 2.81 -1.18
CA PRO A 53 -17.63 2.28 -2.01
C PRO A 53 -17.46 3.11 -3.29
N LEU A 54 -16.21 3.27 -3.72
CA LEU A 54 -15.82 4.09 -4.86
C LEU A 54 -16.55 3.67 -6.15
N TRP A 55 -16.69 2.37 -6.43
CA TRP A 55 -17.44 1.90 -7.61
C TRP A 55 -18.88 2.46 -7.66
N LEU A 56 -19.56 2.50 -6.52
CA LEU A 56 -20.94 2.99 -6.42
C LEU A 56 -20.97 4.51 -6.54
N ALA A 57 -20.01 5.20 -5.92
CA ALA A 57 -19.86 6.64 -6.02
C ALA A 57 -19.63 7.08 -7.47
N LEU A 58 -18.72 6.43 -8.20
CA LEU A 58 -18.44 6.69 -9.61
C LEU A 58 -19.67 6.42 -10.49
N LEU A 59 -20.40 5.34 -10.24
CA LEU A 59 -21.64 5.03 -10.96
C LEU A 59 -22.69 6.14 -10.76
N LEU A 60 -22.91 6.58 -9.52
CA LEU A 60 -23.87 7.63 -9.20
C LEU A 60 -23.44 8.99 -9.76
N LYS A 61 -22.15 9.29 -9.77
CA LYS A 61 -21.58 10.51 -10.37
C LYS A 61 -21.79 10.54 -11.88
N ARG A 62 -21.51 9.44 -12.59
CA ARG A 62 -21.79 9.30 -14.05
C ARG A 62 -23.26 9.51 -14.38
N GLN A 63 -24.16 9.07 -13.50
CA GLN A 63 -25.60 9.28 -13.61
C GLN A 63 -26.07 10.67 -13.16
N ARG A 64 -25.16 11.55 -12.71
CA ARG A 64 -25.43 12.90 -12.17
C ARG A 64 -26.35 12.88 -10.93
N ARG A 65 -26.33 11.79 -10.16
CA ARG A 65 -27.18 11.57 -8.97
C ARG A 65 -26.47 11.86 -7.65
N ALA A 66 -25.16 12.01 -7.66
CA ALA A 66 -24.35 12.39 -6.50
C ALA A 66 -23.15 13.23 -6.94
N ASN A 67 -22.67 14.07 -6.02
CA ASN A 67 -21.36 14.71 -6.12
C ASN A 67 -20.42 14.01 -5.13
N ILE A 68 -19.16 13.82 -5.52
CA ILE A 68 -18.13 13.21 -4.69
C ILE A 68 -17.42 14.34 -3.95
N LEU A 69 -17.19 14.18 -2.64
CA LEU A 69 -16.34 15.12 -1.91
C LEU A 69 -14.87 14.67 -2.06
N PRO A 70 -13.95 15.57 -2.43
CA PRO A 70 -12.54 15.23 -2.51
C PRO A 70 -12.03 14.77 -1.13
N PRO A 71 -11.22 13.70 -1.06
CA PRO A 71 -10.53 13.38 0.17
C PRO A 71 -9.50 14.49 0.50
N PRO A 72 -9.21 14.75 1.78
CA PRO A 72 -8.40 15.90 2.19
C PRO A 72 -6.97 15.92 1.63
N TRP A 73 -6.37 14.76 1.36
CA TRP A 73 -5.04 14.65 0.74
C TRP A 73 -5.05 14.97 -0.76
N LEU A 74 -6.19 14.88 -1.44
CA LEU A 74 -6.34 15.15 -2.88
C LEU A 74 -6.74 16.61 -3.12
N ASN A 75 -5.96 17.53 -2.59
CA ASN A 75 -6.07 18.96 -2.85
C ASN A 75 -4.69 19.51 -3.29
N PRO A 76 -4.63 20.66 -3.97
CA PRO A 76 -3.36 21.21 -4.43
C PRO A 76 -2.38 21.52 -3.29
N GLU A 77 -2.88 22.02 -2.16
CA GLU A 77 -2.05 22.41 -1.01
C GLU A 77 -1.38 21.21 -0.34
N ALA A 78 -2.15 20.16 0.00
CA ALA A 78 -1.61 18.94 0.60
C ALA A 78 -0.69 18.19 -0.36
N LEU A 79 -1.04 18.09 -1.65
CA LEU A 79 -0.17 17.44 -2.62
C LEU A 79 1.16 18.17 -2.80
N THR A 80 1.15 19.51 -2.72
CA THR A 80 2.39 20.30 -2.75
C THR A 80 3.25 20.01 -1.51
N LEU A 81 2.64 20.00 -0.32
CA LEU A 81 3.35 19.66 0.93
C LEU A 81 3.92 18.24 0.90
N ILE A 82 3.14 17.27 0.41
CA ILE A 82 3.61 15.88 0.26
C ILE A 82 4.78 15.83 -0.73
N LEU A 83 4.70 16.53 -1.85
CA LEU A 83 5.76 16.57 -2.85
C LEU A 83 7.05 17.21 -2.30
N GLU A 84 6.93 18.27 -1.50
CA GLU A 84 8.07 18.89 -0.80
C GLU A 84 8.74 17.89 0.14
N VAL A 85 7.97 17.20 0.99
CA VAL A 85 8.48 16.15 1.89
C VAL A 85 9.10 14.98 1.11
N GLU A 86 8.49 14.58 -0.01
CA GLU A 86 9.00 13.49 -0.84
C GLU A 86 10.31 13.88 -1.57
N THR A 87 10.51 15.17 -1.86
CA THR A 87 11.71 15.69 -2.54
C THR A 87 12.84 16.03 -1.57
N ASP A 88 12.52 16.31 -0.31
CA ASP A 88 13.49 16.62 0.74
C ASP A 88 14.34 15.38 1.10
N ARG A 89 15.53 15.31 0.48
CA ARG A 89 16.50 14.24 0.71
C ARG A 89 17.20 14.36 2.07
N ASP A 90 17.23 15.53 2.68
CA ASP A 90 17.98 15.73 3.92
C ASP A 90 17.23 15.11 5.11
N SER A 91 15.89 15.17 5.11
CA SER A 91 15.05 14.59 6.15
C SER A 91 14.72 13.11 5.91
N LEU A 92 14.37 12.74 4.66
CA LEU A 92 13.81 11.43 4.34
C LEU A 92 14.79 10.49 3.62
N GLY A 93 15.92 11.02 3.14
CA GLY A 93 16.87 10.26 2.31
C GLY A 93 16.18 9.63 1.09
N ASP A 94 16.32 8.32 0.95
CA ASP A 94 15.71 7.52 -0.12
C ASP A 94 14.40 6.82 0.31
N ALA A 95 13.88 7.09 1.51
CA ALA A 95 12.62 6.54 2.00
C ALA A 95 11.40 7.29 1.43
N PHE A 96 10.23 6.65 1.46
CA PHE A 96 8.96 7.22 1.00
C PHE A 96 8.28 8.03 2.11
N SER A 97 7.41 8.96 1.73
CA SER A 97 6.55 9.66 2.71
C SER A 97 5.78 8.63 3.57
N PRO A 98 5.63 8.85 4.89
CA PRO A 98 4.94 7.91 5.75
C PRO A 98 3.46 7.73 5.34
N PRO A 99 2.90 6.51 5.44
CA PRO A 99 1.49 6.28 5.17
C PRO A 99 0.61 6.88 6.28
N PRO A 100 -0.70 7.07 6.01
CA PRO A 100 -1.65 7.44 7.04
C PRO A 100 -1.61 6.47 8.23
N PRO A 101 -1.71 6.95 9.48
CA PRO A 101 -1.66 6.10 10.66
C PRO A 101 -2.82 5.12 10.67
N LEU A 102 -2.58 3.92 11.22
CA LEU A 102 -3.61 2.92 11.39
C LEU A 102 -4.53 3.31 12.56
N ILE A 103 -5.83 3.02 12.44
CA ILE A 103 -6.83 3.36 13.47
C ILE A 103 -6.48 2.76 14.85
N SER A 104 -5.73 1.65 14.90
CA SER A 104 -5.26 1.02 16.14
C SER A 104 -4.21 1.83 16.90
N ASP A 105 -3.38 2.63 16.23
CA ASP A 105 -2.34 3.42 16.91
C ASP A 105 -2.95 4.51 17.80
N ASN A 106 -4.15 4.98 17.45
CA ASN A 106 -4.89 5.97 18.22
C ASN A 106 -5.56 5.42 19.50
N LEU A 107 -5.62 4.11 19.70
CA LEU A 107 -6.24 3.51 20.91
C LEU A 107 -5.32 3.57 22.14
N ASN A 108 -4.00 3.70 21.95
CA ASN A 108 -3.03 3.82 23.04
C ASN A 108 -2.83 5.27 23.51
N GLY A 109 -3.36 6.25 22.76
CA GLY A 109 -3.40 7.65 23.16
C GLY A 109 -4.61 7.93 24.04
N ARG A 110 -4.38 8.36 25.29
CA ARG A 110 -5.41 8.94 26.16
C ARG A 110 -5.90 10.28 25.59
N ASP A 111 -6.68 10.28 24.53
CA ASP A 111 -7.29 11.51 24.01
C ASP A 111 -8.73 11.65 24.51
N ASN A 112 -8.85 12.37 25.62
CA ASN A 112 -10.11 12.92 26.13
C ASN A 112 -10.48 14.13 25.26
N GLY A 113 -11.13 13.90 24.11
CA GLY A 113 -11.65 15.03 23.34
C GLY A 113 -12.16 14.67 21.95
N THR A 114 -13.49 14.68 21.78
CA THR A 114 -14.15 14.89 20.49
C THR A 114 -13.73 13.98 19.32
N GLY A 115 -13.60 12.68 19.57
CA GLY A 115 -13.43 11.68 18.50
C GLY A 115 -14.65 11.65 17.57
N ASN A 116 -14.40 11.83 16.28
CA ASN A 116 -15.38 11.79 15.20
C ASN A 116 -16.24 10.50 15.26
N ARG A 117 -17.56 10.63 15.43
CA ARG A 117 -18.51 9.49 15.58
C ARG A 117 -18.51 8.53 14.39
N ASN A 118 -17.97 8.95 13.25
CA ASN A 118 -17.87 8.14 12.03
C ASN A 118 -16.67 7.17 12.02
N ASN A 119 -15.69 7.36 12.91
CA ASN A 119 -14.52 6.48 13.09
C ASN A 119 -14.58 5.67 14.41
N GLY A 120 -15.77 5.57 15.02
CA GLY A 120 -15.99 4.66 16.14
C GLY A 120 -15.88 3.18 15.72
N PRO A 121 -15.74 2.24 16.67
CA PRO A 121 -15.81 0.82 16.37
C PRO A 121 -17.06 0.52 15.54
N PRO A 122 -16.97 -0.34 14.50
CA PRO A 122 -18.06 -0.57 13.57
C PRO A 122 -19.33 -0.96 14.33
N ALA A 123 -20.45 -0.31 14.01
CA ALA A 123 -21.72 -0.69 14.62
C ALA A 123 -22.07 -2.12 14.21
N PRO A 124 -22.42 -3.02 15.16
CA PRO A 124 -22.76 -4.39 14.83
C PRO A 124 -23.98 -4.42 13.91
N ARG A 125 -23.92 -5.27 12.89
CA ARG A 125 -24.99 -5.57 11.95
C ARG A 125 -25.45 -7.02 12.11
N TYR A 126 -26.58 -7.35 11.51
CA TYR A 126 -27.13 -8.70 11.51
C TYR A 126 -27.19 -9.23 10.07
N THR A 127 -26.84 -10.50 9.88
CA THR A 127 -27.06 -11.21 8.60
C THR A 127 -28.55 -11.46 8.39
N LEU A 128 -28.94 -11.91 7.18
CA LEU A 128 -30.31 -12.39 6.90
C LEU A 128 -30.73 -13.51 7.86
N ASP A 129 -29.78 -14.32 8.33
CA ASP A 129 -29.99 -15.40 9.31
C ASP A 129 -29.99 -14.91 10.77
N GLY A 130 -29.94 -13.59 11.00
CA GLY A 130 -29.93 -12.98 12.33
C GLY A 130 -28.60 -13.09 13.08
N GLN A 131 -27.50 -13.47 12.41
CA GLN A 131 -26.18 -13.57 13.05
C GLN A 131 -25.53 -12.19 13.18
N LEU A 132 -24.99 -11.89 14.36
CA LEU A 132 -24.27 -10.65 14.64
C LEU A 132 -22.93 -10.64 13.90
N TYR A 133 -22.64 -9.60 13.12
CA TYR A 133 -21.33 -9.38 12.52
C TYR A 133 -20.92 -7.92 12.60
N TYR A 134 -19.62 -7.67 12.68
CA TYR A 134 -19.06 -6.31 12.64
C TYR A 134 -18.59 -6.03 11.21
N PRO A 135 -19.22 -5.09 10.49
CA PRO A 135 -18.78 -4.74 9.16
C PRO A 135 -17.43 -4.02 9.25
N THR A 136 -16.35 -4.70 8.95
CA THR A 136 -15.07 -4.05 8.66
C THR A 136 -15.09 -3.67 7.20
N PRO A 137 -14.91 -2.37 6.85
CA PRO A 137 -14.71 -2.03 5.45
C PRO A 137 -13.48 -2.80 4.93
N PRO A 138 -13.47 -3.21 3.65
CA PRO A 138 -12.34 -3.95 3.09
C PRO A 138 -11.03 -3.15 3.17
N PHE A 139 -11.14 -1.82 3.22
CA PHE A 139 -10.03 -0.89 3.37
C PHE A 139 -10.32 0.13 4.47
N ILE A 140 -9.25 0.70 5.02
CA ILE A 140 -9.31 1.77 6.04
C ILE A 140 -10.00 3.00 5.43
N LEU A 141 -10.76 3.75 6.23
CA LEU A 141 -11.51 4.94 5.80
C LEU A 141 -10.62 6.18 5.52
N GLN A 142 -9.50 6.00 4.81
CA GLN A 142 -8.47 7.02 4.55
C GLN A 142 -8.87 8.04 3.46
N ASN A 143 -9.93 7.74 2.68
CA ASN A 143 -10.39 8.58 1.57
C ASN A 143 -11.73 9.28 1.85
N THR A 144 -12.10 9.38 3.11
CA THR A 144 -13.33 10.06 3.53
C THR A 144 -13.06 11.54 3.83
N ALA A 145 -14.05 12.40 3.58
CA ALA A 145 -13.91 13.84 3.73
C ALA A 145 -13.77 14.29 5.19
N ASP A 146 -14.12 13.43 6.15
CA ASP A 146 -14.05 13.74 7.59
C ASP A 146 -12.71 13.33 8.22
N ASP A 147 -11.75 12.83 7.44
CA ASP A 147 -10.41 12.51 7.95
C ASP A 147 -9.65 13.81 8.24
N SER A 148 -9.63 14.24 9.51
CA SER A 148 -8.84 15.40 9.92
C SER A 148 -7.37 14.98 9.89
N MET A 149 -6.73 15.16 8.74
CA MET A 149 -5.31 14.85 8.61
C MET A 149 -4.51 15.73 9.58
N THR A 150 -3.90 15.12 10.60
CA THR A 150 -2.89 15.77 11.43
C THR A 150 -1.66 16.15 10.60
N ALA A 151 -1.38 15.37 9.54
CA ALA A 151 -0.39 15.65 8.51
C ALA A 151 -0.82 15.02 7.16
N PRO A 152 -0.58 15.69 6.02
CA PRO A 152 -0.95 15.16 4.71
C PRO A 152 -0.09 13.93 4.39
N SER A 153 -0.72 12.79 4.13
CA SER A 153 -0.07 11.52 3.80
C SER A 153 -0.79 10.82 2.66
N LEU A 154 -0.08 9.92 1.96
CA LEU A 154 -0.60 9.23 0.78
C LEU A 154 -1.20 7.87 1.16
N PRO A 155 -2.50 7.64 0.89
CA PRO A 155 -3.11 6.32 1.05
C PRO A 155 -2.53 5.28 0.09
N TYR A 156 -2.81 4.00 0.38
CA TYR A 156 -2.24 2.89 -0.38
C TYR A 156 -2.60 2.91 -1.88
N HIS A 157 -3.84 3.27 -2.25
CA HIS A 157 -4.28 3.38 -3.66
C HIS A 157 -4.36 4.84 -4.16
N TRP A 158 -3.47 5.72 -3.69
CA TRP A 158 -3.50 7.15 -4.03
C TRP A 158 -3.49 7.42 -5.55
N LEU A 159 -2.78 6.61 -6.34
CA LEU A 159 -2.62 6.84 -7.78
C LEU A 159 -3.87 6.41 -8.56
N GLU A 160 -4.45 5.28 -8.20
CA GLU A 160 -5.65 4.73 -8.81
C GLU A 160 -6.86 5.60 -8.50
N LEU A 161 -7.04 5.94 -7.22
CA LEU A 161 -8.15 6.76 -6.77
C LEU A 161 -8.10 8.15 -7.42
N SER A 162 -6.94 8.81 -7.37
CA SER A 162 -6.77 10.13 -7.99
C SER A 162 -7.09 10.08 -9.49
N THR A 163 -6.61 9.06 -10.20
CA THR A 163 -6.87 8.89 -11.63
C THR A 163 -8.36 8.73 -11.92
N MET A 164 -9.07 7.86 -11.17
CA MET A 164 -10.51 7.63 -11.36
C MET A 164 -11.36 8.87 -11.03
N LEU A 165 -11.04 9.57 -9.94
CA LEU A 165 -11.76 10.78 -9.55
C LEU A 165 -11.51 11.93 -10.53
N LEU A 166 -10.26 12.12 -10.98
CA LEU A 166 -9.97 13.15 -11.98
C LEU A 166 -10.65 12.85 -13.32
N ASP A 167 -10.83 11.57 -13.68
CA ASP A 167 -11.54 11.20 -14.90
C ASP A 167 -13.05 11.48 -14.81
N VAL A 168 -13.70 11.02 -13.75
CA VAL A 168 -15.18 11.01 -13.65
C VAL A 168 -15.76 12.22 -12.91
N ALA A 169 -15.00 12.79 -11.98
CA ALA A 169 -15.47 13.79 -11.02
C ALA A 169 -14.55 15.02 -10.94
N SER A 170 -13.84 15.35 -12.02
CA SER A 170 -12.98 16.54 -12.07
C SER A 170 -13.71 17.85 -11.77
N ASP A 171 -15.02 17.91 -12.03
CA ASP A 171 -15.89 19.04 -11.71
C ASP A 171 -16.18 19.20 -10.20
N ASP A 172 -15.96 18.15 -9.40
CA ASP A 172 -16.09 18.20 -7.94
C ASP A 172 -14.76 18.53 -7.23
N LEU A 173 -13.64 18.58 -7.95
CA LEU A 173 -12.29 18.78 -7.41
C LEU A 173 -11.85 20.25 -7.52
N VAL A 174 -11.06 20.70 -6.54
CA VAL A 174 -10.44 22.04 -6.57
C VAL A 174 -9.23 22.01 -7.50
N ASP A 175 -9.26 22.82 -8.56
CA ASP A 175 -8.17 22.96 -9.54
C ASP A 175 -7.64 21.62 -10.09
N ALA A 176 -8.53 20.84 -10.71
CA ALA A 176 -8.24 19.49 -11.23
C ALA A 176 -6.99 19.43 -12.13
N ASP A 177 -6.71 20.46 -12.92
CA ASP A 177 -5.51 20.52 -13.77
C ASP A 177 -4.21 20.63 -12.96
N GLN A 178 -4.23 21.34 -11.83
CA GLN A 178 -3.09 21.40 -10.93
C GLN A 178 -2.89 20.07 -10.22
N ILE A 179 -3.97 19.44 -9.75
CA ILE A 179 -3.91 18.10 -9.17
C ILE A 179 -3.30 17.10 -10.16
N ARG A 180 -3.70 17.11 -11.44
CA ARG A 180 -3.10 16.24 -12.48
C ARG A 180 -1.60 16.44 -12.63
N ARG A 181 -1.11 17.68 -12.54
CA ARG A 181 0.33 17.97 -12.61
C ARG A 181 1.05 17.42 -11.38
N LEU A 182 0.57 17.77 -10.18
CA LEU A 182 1.17 17.34 -8.91
C LEU A 182 1.21 15.81 -8.76
N ILE A 183 0.14 15.10 -9.15
CA ILE A 183 0.10 13.63 -9.14
C ILE A 183 1.15 13.02 -10.09
N LYS A 184 1.40 13.64 -11.25
CA LYS A 184 2.44 13.19 -12.18
C LYS A 184 3.83 13.43 -11.62
N ASP A 185 4.08 14.61 -11.07
CA ASP A 185 5.36 14.98 -10.48
C ASP A 185 5.69 14.04 -9.29
N LEU A 186 4.70 13.80 -8.43
CA LEU A 186 4.82 12.88 -7.29
C LEU A 186 5.09 11.44 -7.75
N ARG A 187 4.39 10.96 -8.79
CA ARG A 187 4.66 9.64 -9.38
C ARG A 187 6.10 9.55 -9.91
N GLU A 188 6.61 10.60 -10.55
CA GLU A 188 7.97 10.60 -11.09
C GLU A 188 9.02 10.52 -9.97
N VAL A 189 8.88 11.33 -8.92
CA VAL A 189 9.78 11.30 -7.75
C VAL A 189 9.77 9.93 -7.09
N ARG A 190 8.58 9.37 -6.84
CA ARG A 190 8.44 8.08 -6.15
C ARG A 190 8.90 6.90 -7.00
N LEU A 191 8.71 6.96 -8.33
CA LEU A 191 9.27 5.99 -9.26
C LEU A 191 10.80 6.03 -9.27
N ALA A 192 11.42 7.21 -9.16
CA ALA A 192 12.86 7.33 -9.01
C ALA A 192 13.36 6.70 -7.70
N LYS A 193 12.66 6.93 -6.57
CA LYS A 193 12.96 6.27 -5.29
C LYS A 193 12.81 4.75 -5.37
N MET A 194 11.74 4.24 -5.97
CA MET A 194 11.55 2.80 -6.19
C MET A 194 12.72 2.16 -6.93
N ARG A 195 13.31 2.85 -7.93
CA ARG A 195 14.51 2.36 -8.64
C ARG A 195 15.75 2.35 -7.75
N ILE A 196 15.89 3.28 -6.80
CA ILE A 196 16.99 3.27 -5.83
C ILE A 196 16.85 2.07 -4.89
N GLN A 197 15.63 1.77 -4.43
CA GLN A 197 15.35 0.64 -3.54
C GLN A 197 15.72 -0.72 -4.15
N VAL A 198 15.72 -0.86 -5.48
CA VAL A 198 16.22 -2.07 -6.18
C VAL A 198 17.68 -2.36 -5.82
N LYS A 199 18.52 -1.33 -5.61
CA LYS A 199 19.93 -1.54 -5.21
C LYS A 199 20.04 -2.20 -3.83
N GLY A 200 19.05 -1.99 -2.96
CA GLY A 200 18.98 -2.62 -1.64
C GLY A 200 18.67 -4.12 -1.68
N LEU A 201 18.24 -4.67 -2.84
CA LEU A 201 17.92 -6.09 -2.96
C LEU A 201 19.14 -7.00 -2.77
N ASP A 202 20.34 -6.54 -3.12
CA ASP A 202 21.58 -7.31 -2.94
C ASP A 202 21.82 -7.64 -1.47
N ALA A 203 21.70 -6.64 -0.59
CA ALA A 203 21.83 -6.82 0.85
C ALA A 203 20.80 -7.80 1.44
N THR A 204 19.58 -7.85 0.86
CA THR A 204 18.53 -8.79 1.32
C THR A 204 18.74 -10.23 0.84
N ALA A 205 19.38 -10.42 -0.31
CA ALA A 205 19.46 -11.72 -0.97
C ALA A 205 20.59 -12.61 -0.43
N VAL A 206 21.62 -12.02 0.18
CA VAL A 206 22.81 -12.74 0.69
C VAL A 206 22.58 -13.37 2.09
N GLY A 207 21.32 -13.46 2.55
CA GLY A 207 20.99 -14.22 3.76
C GLY A 207 21.49 -13.57 5.04
N GLY A 208 21.08 -12.32 5.30
CA GLY A 208 21.41 -11.63 6.55
C GLY A 208 20.88 -10.20 6.73
N GLY A 209 20.07 -9.67 5.80
CA GLY A 209 19.57 -8.29 5.86
C GLY A 209 18.18 -8.15 6.49
N ASP A 210 17.90 -6.98 7.07
CA ASP A 210 16.61 -6.56 7.69
C ASP A 210 15.40 -6.46 6.73
N GLY A 211 15.53 -6.99 5.51
CA GLY A 211 14.55 -6.82 4.43
C GLY A 211 14.58 -5.42 3.82
N LEU A 212 13.75 -5.21 2.81
CA LEU A 212 13.61 -3.91 2.14
C LEU A 212 12.42 -3.16 2.74
N PRO A 213 12.63 -2.00 3.39
CA PRO A 213 11.52 -1.21 3.94
C PRO A 213 10.72 -0.57 2.80
N LEU A 214 9.53 -1.12 2.53
CA LEU A 214 8.57 -0.58 1.55
C LEU A 214 7.41 0.15 2.25
N THR A 215 7.67 0.73 3.42
CA THR A 215 6.68 1.51 4.16
C THR A 215 6.30 2.75 3.36
N GLY A 216 4.99 2.99 3.21
CA GLY A 216 4.49 4.15 2.47
C GLY A 216 4.45 3.97 0.95
N VAL A 217 4.84 2.81 0.41
CA VAL A 217 4.72 2.50 -1.04
C VAL A 217 3.27 2.17 -1.40
N GLY A 218 2.79 2.70 -2.52
CA GLY A 218 1.44 2.51 -3.02
C GLY A 218 1.23 1.22 -3.81
N ALA A 219 -0.03 0.86 -4.04
CA ALA A 219 -0.43 -0.37 -4.72
C ALA A 219 0.10 -0.44 -6.17
N MET A 220 -0.10 0.61 -6.99
CA MET A 220 0.42 0.68 -8.36
C MET A 220 1.94 0.54 -8.40
N GLU A 221 2.63 1.20 -7.47
CA GLU A 221 4.10 1.22 -7.41
C GLU A 221 4.66 -0.19 -7.15
N ILE A 222 4.02 -0.92 -6.23
CA ILE A 222 4.31 -2.35 -5.99
C ILE A 222 3.94 -3.18 -7.21
N GLY A 223 2.74 -2.98 -7.78
CA GLY A 223 2.25 -3.72 -8.94
C GLY A 223 3.19 -3.68 -10.13
N GLU A 224 3.66 -2.49 -10.49
CA GLU A 224 4.58 -2.27 -11.60
C GLU A 224 5.99 -2.83 -11.31
N SER A 225 6.45 -2.74 -10.05
CA SER A 225 7.83 -3.12 -9.68
C SER A 225 8.00 -4.59 -9.31
N ARG A 226 6.93 -5.25 -8.83
CA ARG A 226 6.98 -6.59 -8.19
C ARG A 226 7.55 -7.66 -9.10
N GLY A 227 7.12 -7.70 -10.36
CA GLY A 227 7.58 -8.72 -11.32
C GLY A 227 9.09 -8.67 -11.51
N PHE A 228 9.64 -7.46 -11.65
CA PHE A 228 11.07 -7.24 -11.79
C PHE A 228 11.83 -7.52 -10.48
N MET A 229 11.41 -6.91 -9.37
CA MET A 229 12.10 -7.03 -8.07
C MET A 229 12.13 -8.47 -7.57
N SER A 230 11.03 -9.21 -7.69
CA SER A 230 10.98 -10.62 -7.29
C SER A 230 11.86 -11.50 -8.17
N GLY A 231 11.96 -11.23 -9.47
CA GLY A 231 12.88 -11.93 -10.36
C GLY A 231 14.35 -11.70 -10.01
N VAL A 232 14.72 -10.45 -9.73
CA VAL A 232 16.09 -10.09 -9.28
C VAL A 232 16.40 -10.74 -7.93
N ALA A 233 15.49 -10.64 -6.96
CA ALA A 233 15.67 -11.22 -5.64
C ALA A 233 15.85 -12.74 -5.69
N GLU A 234 15.06 -13.44 -6.51
CA GLU A 234 15.20 -14.89 -6.69
C GLU A 234 16.55 -15.25 -7.32
N THR A 235 16.98 -14.48 -8.33
CA THR A 235 18.28 -14.70 -9.00
C THR A 235 19.45 -14.49 -8.02
N LEU A 236 19.41 -13.41 -7.24
CA LEU A 236 20.45 -13.13 -6.24
C LEU A 236 20.45 -14.17 -5.13
N ARG A 237 19.27 -14.64 -4.70
CA ARG A 237 19.15 -15.72 -3.72
C ARG A 237 19.75 -17.02 -4.25
N GLN A 238 19.50 -17.36 -5.51
CA GLN A 238 20.07 -18.55 -6.13
C GLN A 238 21.61 -18.46 -6.20
N ILE A 239 22.15 -17.31 -6.59
CA ILE A 239 23.60 -17.06 -6.63
C ILE A 239 24.19 -17.10 -5.20
N GLY A 240 23.53 -16.47 -4.23
CA GLY A 240 23.94 -16.43 -2.84
C GLY A 240 24.00 -17.83 -2.22
N ALA A 241 22.96 -18.64 -2.41
CA ALA A 241 22.91 -20.02 -1.92
C ALA A 241 24.04 -20.88 -2.52
N SER A 242 24.25 -20.81 -3.84
CA SER A 242 25.35 -21.54 -4.49
C SER A 242 26.73 -21.10 -3.99
N LYS A 243 26.92 -19.80 -3.69
CA LYS A 243 28.18 -19.29 -3.16
C LYS A 243 28.42 -19.72 -1.70
N GLU A 244 27.38 -19.69 -0.87
CA GLU A 244 27.45 -20.14 0.52
C GLU A 244 27.74 -21.65 0.60
N GLU A 245 27.10 -22.45 -0.23
CA GLU A 245 27.33 -23.90 -0.33
C GLU A 245 28.76 -24.20 -0.77
N ALA A 246 29.27 -23.53 -1.81
CA ALA A 246 30.65 -23.67 -2.25
C ALA A 246 31.68 -23.22 -1.19
N SER A 247 31.33 -22.25 -0.34
CA SER A 247 32.17 -21.85 0.81
C SER A 247 32.19 -22.94 1.88
N LYS A 248 31.01 -23.47 2.24
CA LYS A 248 30.90 -24.55 3.24
C LYS A 248 31.61 -25.82 2.80
N GLU A 249 31.54 -26.17 1.51
CA GLU A 249 32.28 -27.32 0.96
C GLU A 249 33.79 -27.11 1.08
N ARG A 250 34.30 -25.92 0.74
CA ARG A 250 35.73 -25.58 0.91
C ARG A 250 36.16 -25.60 2.36
N ASP A 251 35.39 -24.99 3.26
CA ASP A 251 35.70 -24.97 4.70
C ASP A 251 35.70 -26.40 5.27
N ALA A 252 34.80 -27.27 4.78
CA ALA A 252 34.76 -28.68 5.16
C ALA A 252 35.95 -29.48 4.58
N GLU A 253 36.37 -29.20 3.34
CA GLU A 253 37.57 -29.79 2.73
C GLU A 253 38.85 -29.35 3.46
N GLU A 254 38.96 -28.07 3.82
CA GLU A 254 40.09 -27.55 4.60
C GLU A 254 40.13 -28.13 6.00
N ALA A 255 38.99 -28.24 6.69
CA ALA A 255 38.88 -28.89 8.00
C ALA A 255 39.21 -30.38 7.93
N ALA A 256 38.78 -31.07 6.88
CA ALA A 256 39.16 -32.47 6.65
C ALA A 256 40.67 -32.60 6.42
N ASN A 257 41.27 -31.75 5.58
CA ASN A 257 42.71 -31.78 5.33
C ASN A 257 43.55 -31.47 6.58
N THR A 258 43.16 -30.49 7.39
CA THR A 258 43.87 -30.21 8.66
C THR A 258 43.78 -31.38 9.63
N GLN A 259 42.63 -32.05 9.69
CA GLN A 259 42.48 -33.25 10.52
C GLN A 259 43.32 -34.43 10.02
N TYR A 260 43.50 -34.58 8.70
CA TYR A 260 44.40 -35.58 8.13
C TYR A 260 45.89 -35.28 8.42
N ASP A 261 46.32 -34.02 8.34
CA ASP A 261 47.70 -33.59 8.62
C ASP A 261 48.07 -33.82 10.10
N GLU A 262 47.20 -33.43 11.05
CA GLU A 262 47.40 -33.68 12.49
C GLU A 262 47.49 -35.18 12.83
N THR A 263 46.70 -36.04 12.18
CA THR A 263 46.80 -37.48 12.41
C THR A 263 48.07 -38.12 11.85
N ASN A 264 48.73 -37.50 10.87
CA ASN A 264 49.92 -38.06 10.24
C ASN A 264 51.19 -37.69 11.04
N ASP A 265 51.24 -36.50 11.63
CA ASP A 265 52.32 -36.05 12.52
C ASP A 265 52.41 -36.89 13.82
N ASP A 266 51.29 -37.43 14.31
CA ASP A 266 51.23 -38.27 15.53
C ASP A 266 51.81 -39.69 15.31
N TYR A 267 51.99 -40.12 14.06
CA TYR A 267 52.64 -41.40 13.71
C TYR A 267 54.16 -41.27 13.50
N ASP A 268 54.65 -40.10 13.09
CA ASP A 268 56.09 -39.88 12.87
C ASP A 268 56.88 -39.61 14.18
N ASP A 269 56.22 -39.18 15.27
CA ASP A 269 56.87 -38.98 16.58
C ASP A 269 56.93 -40.27 17.45
N MET A 270 56.45 -41.40 16.93
CA MET A 270 56.56 -42.74 17.57
C MET A 270 57.68 -43.62 16.97
N GLU A 271 58.44 -43.13 15.99
CA GLU A 271 59.64 -43.80 15.44
C GLU A 271 60.94 -43.04 15.76
N LEU A 272 61.33 -42.95 17.04
CA LEU A 272 62.72 -42.66 17.45
C LEU A 272 63.11 -43.34 18.77
#